data_AF-A0A931V3S4-F1
#
_entry.id   AF-A0A931V3S4-F1
#
_cell.length_a   1.000
_cell.length_b   1.000
_cell.length_c   1.000
_cell.angle_alpha   90.00
_cell.angle_beta   90.00
_cell.angle_gamma   90.00
#
_symmetry.space_group_name_H-M   'P 1'
#
loop_
_entity.id
_entity.type
_entity.pdbx_description
1 polymer ?
#
loop_
_entity_poly.entity_id
_entity_poly.type
_entity_poly.pdbx_seq_one_letter_code
_entity_poly.pdbx_strand_id
1 'polypeptide(L)'
;MRTRRLWIVALVALLAALVGRAILEGRAAVRRADEAEARGDVEGTIAWSMRAAKWYVPGATHPRIGYDKLREVARKAEAAGDLDTALIAWQAIRAAGRATRGPWVPWESRAREADAQIAILLTAKGTPGIDRDKPRERVIQEHRALLARDDGPRPAAVAAFYVGLAIAALGSFRLLAAVDALLARDLVSGSPLRGMDREPERRRAWAALGVAVVGFAVFVIALSRA
;
A
#
# COMPACT_ATOMS: atom_id res chain seq x y z
N MET A 1 -9.26 33.42 -3.60
CA MET A 1 -8.25 32.73 -4.46
C MET A 1 -6.90 32.49 -3.77
N ARG A 2 -6.39 33.42 -2.94
CA ARG A 2 -5.11 33.29 -2.22
C ARG A 2 -5.04 32.07 -1.28
N THR A 3 -6.11 31.81 -0.53
CA THR A 3 -6.23 30.64 0.37
C THR A 3 -6.20 29.30 -0.38
N ARG A 4 -6.89 29.18 -1.52
CA ARG A 4 -6.88 27.95 -2.35
C ARG A 4 -5.48 27.62 -2.88
N ARG A 5 -4.68 28.64 -3.24
CA ARG A 5 -3.28 28.44 -3.67
C ARG A 5 -2.39 27.96 -2.52
N LEU A 6 -2.56 28.50 -1.32
CA LEU A 6 -1.80 28.06 -0.14
C LEU A 6 -2.05 26.59 0.21
N TRP A 7 -3.29 26.12 0.13
CA TRP A 7 -3.61 24.70 0.36
C TRP A 7 -3.02 23.76 -0.68
N ILE A 8 -3.02 24.15 -1.96
CA ILE A 8 -2.38 23.36 -3.02
C ILE A 8 -0.87 23.27 -2.76
N VAL A 9 -0.23 24.39 -2.42
CA VAL A 9 1.20 24.40 -2.07
C VAL A 9 1.48 23.54 -0.84
N ALA A 10 0.66 23.63 0.21
CA ALA A 10 0.81 22.81 1.40
C ALA A 10 0.65 21.30 1.10
N LEU A 11 -0.35 20.93 0.27
CA LEU A 11 -0.55 19.55 -0.16
C LEU A 11 0.63 19.03 -0.99
N VAL A 12 1.11 19.82 -1.96
CA VAL A 12 2.26 19.45 -2.79
C VAL A 12 3.52 19.29 -1.93
N ALA A 13 3.75 20.21 -0.99
CA ALA A 13 4.88 20.13 -0.06
C ALA A 13 4.80 18.88 0.83
N LEU A 14 3.60 18.54 1.33
CA LEU A 14 3.38 17.33 2.11
C LEU A 14 3.66 16.06 1.28
N LEU A 15 3.13 15.98 0.06
CA LEU A 15 3.38 14.85 -0.84
C LEU A 15 4.87 14.72 -1.17
N ALA A 16 5.55 15.84 -1.45
CA ALA A 16 6.99 15.85 -1.69
C ALA A 16 7.79 15.37 -0.47
N ALA A 17 7.41 15.77 0.74
CA ALA A 17 8.04 15.31 1.98
C ALA A 17 7.84 13.79 2.20
N LEU A 18 6.64 13.27 1.93
CA LEU A 18 6.35 11.84 2.02
C LEU A 18 7.16 11.01 1.00
N VAL A 19 7.23 11.48 -0.25
CA VAL A 19 8.05 10.84 -1.31
C VAL A 19 9.53 10.90 -0.93
N GLY A 20 10.02 12.05 -0.47
CA GLY A 20 11.40 12.20 -0.01
C GLY A 20 11.75 11.24 1.12
N ARG A 21 10.86 11.12 2.12
CA ARG A 21 11.00 10.15 3.21
C ARG A 21 11.07 8.71 2.69
N ALA A 22 10.17 8.31 1.79
CA ALA A 22 10.15 6.96 1.22
C ALA A 22 11.47 6.63 0.48
N ILE A 23 12.02 7.59 -0.26
CA ILE A 23 13.31 7.43 -0.95
C ILE A 23 14.47 7.27 0.05
N LEU A 24 14.51 8.11 1.09
CA LEU A 24 15.56 8.05 2.11
C LEU A 24 15.54 6.72 2.87
N GLU A 25 14.35 6.27 3.29
CA GLU A 25 14.15 5.00 3.98
C GLU A 25 14.49 3.81 3.07
N GLY A 26 14.09 3.86 1.80
CA GLY A 26 14.42 2.84 0.80
C GLY A 26 15.92 2.71 0.58
N ARG A 27 16.63 3.83 0.41
CA ARG A 27 18.10 3.85 0.29
C ARG A 27 18.80 3.37 1.56
N ALA A 28 18.28 3.74 2.73
CA ALA A 28 18.83 3.30 4.00
C ALA A 28 18.63 1.79 4.22
N ALA A 29 17.53 1.22 3.72
CA ALA A 29 17.32 -0.22 3.74
C ALA A 29 18.31 -0.96 2.84
N VAL A 30 18.61 -0.44 1.64
CA VAL A 30 19.66 -1.02 0.77
C VAL A 30 21.01 -1.06 1.48
N ARG A 31 21.45 0.07 2.08
CA ARG A 31 22.72 0.09 2.82
C ARG A 31 22.76 -0.92 3.96
N ARG A 32 21.66 -1.06 4.71
CA ARG A 32 21.58 -2.07 5.79
C ARG A 32 21.60 -3.50 5.26
N ALA A 33 21.05 -3.74 4.07
CA ALA A 33 21.17 -5.03 3.40
C ALA A 33 22.63 -5.30 2.99
N ASP A 34 23.32 -4.30 2.43
CA ASP A 34 24.76 -4.41 2.09
C ASP A 34 25.61 -4.69 3.34
N GLU A 35 25.34 -3.99 4.44
CA GLU A 35 26.02 -4.20 5.72
C GLU A 35 25.74 -5.59 6.32
N ALA A 36 24.51 -6.10 6.21
CA ALA A 36 24.18 -7.45 6.65
C ALA A 36 24.87 -8.51 5.80
N GLU A 37 24.87 -8.32 4.48
CA GLU A 37 25.54 -9.21 3.53
C GLU A 37 27.05 -9.26 3.80
N ALA A 38 27.69 -8.12 4.05
CA ALA A 38 29.11 -8.05 4.41
C ALA A 38 29.46 -8.79 5.71
N ARG A 39 28.50 -8.95 6.63
CA ARG A 39 28.66 -9.73 7.87
C ARG A 39 28.31 -11.21 7.70
N GLY A 40 27.85 -11.63 6.52
CA GLY A 40 27.30 -12.97 6.31
C GLY A 40 25.94 -13.21 6.98
N ASP A 41 25.25 -12.14 7.40
CA ASP A 41 23.92 -12.19 8.01
C ASP A 41 22.85 -12.33 6.92
N VAL A 42 22.55 -13.58 6.55
CA VAL A 42 21.60 -13.92 5.48
C VAL A 42 20.18 -13.46 5.82
N GLU A 43 19.73 -13.68 7.06
CA GLU A 43 18.40 -13.26 7.52
C GLU A 43 18.25 -11.74 7.47
N GLY A 44 19.24 -11.01 7.98
CA GLY A 44 19.30 -9.56 7.89
C GLY A 44 19.29 -9.06 6.44
N THR A 45 20.04 -9.72 5.56
CA THR A 45 20.07 -9.40 4.13
C THR A 45 18.68 -9.53 3.51
N ILE A 46 17.96 -10.63 3.79
CA ILE A 46 16.59 -10.85 3.32
C ILE A 46 15.64 -9.78 3.87
N ALA A 47 15.68 -9.53 5.19
CA ALA A 47 14.77 -8.59 5.84
C ALA A 47 14.93 -7.16 5.31
N TRP A 48 16.15 -6.66 5.21
CA TRP A 48 16.43 -5.31 4.72
C TRP A 48 16.21 -5.17 3.20
N SER A 49 16.54 -6.20 2.42
CA SER A 49 16.26 -6.21 0.97
C SER A 49 14.76 -6.21 0.67
N MET A 50 13.96 -6.98 1.44
CA MET A 50 12.51 -6.93 1.36
C MET A 50 11.97 -5.56 1.73
N ARG A 51 12.52 -4.92 2.77
CA ARG A 51 12.12 -3.55 3.15
C ARG A 51 12.43 -2.55 2.04
N ALA A 52 13.60 -2.64 1.40
CA ALA A 52 13.94 -1.82 0.25
C ALA A 52 12.96 -2.03 -0.93
N ALA A 53 12.61 -3.30 -1.22
CA ALA A 53 11.65 -3.65 -2.26
C ALA A 53 10.24 -3.07 -2.00
N LYS A 54 9.81 -2.99 -0.73
CA LYS A 54 8.49 -2.47 -0.33
C LYS A 54 8.36 -0.95 -0.41
N TRP A 55 9.46 -0.19 -0.30
CA TRP A 55 9.44 1.29 -0.38
C TRP A 55 9.28 1.79 -1.82
N TYR A 56 8.28 1.30 -2.56
CA TYR A 56 8.12 1.67 -3.96
C TYR A 56 7.75 3.15 -4.16
N VAL A 57 8.52 3.81 -5.02
CA VAL A 57 8.24 5.14 -5.57
C VAL A 57 8.57 5.08 -7.06
N PRO A 58 7.71 5.60 -7.96
CA PRO A 58 8.00 5.65 -9.38
C PRO A 58 9.36 6.32 -9.67
N GLY A 59 10.17 5.68 -10.52
CA GLY A 59 11.51 6.16 -10.89
C GLY A 59 12.62 5.91 -9.87
N ALA A 60 12.32 5.37 -8.68
CA ALA A 60 13.33 5.06 -7.69
C ALA A 60 14.04 3.72 -7.98
N THR A 61 15.34 3.65 -7.69
CA THR A 61 16.17 2.47 -7.99
C THR A 61 16.22 1.45 -6.86
N HIS A 62 16.03 1.86 -5.60
CA HIS A 62 16.15 0.99 -4.44
C HIS A 62 15.19 -0.22 -4.42
N PRO A 63 13.96 -0.17 -4.97
CA PRO A 63 13.12 -1.36 -5.00
C PRO A 63 13.70 -2.44 -5.90
N ARG A 64 14.23 -2.05 -7.06
CA ARG A 64 14.89 -2.95 -8.01
C ARG A 64 16.09 -3.64 -7.35
N ILE A 65 16.93 -2.86 -6.65
CA ILE A 65 18.09 -3.39 -5.91
C ILE A 65 17.67 -4.40 -4.84
N GLY A 66 16.63 -4.09 -4.05
CA GLY A 66 16.13 -4.99 -3.02
C GLY A 66 15.66 -6.34 -3.60
N TYR A 67 14.90 -6.31 -4.68
CA TYR A 67 14.49 -7.53 -5.38
C TYR A 67 15.67 -8.30 -5.99
N ASP A 68 16.65 -7.62 -6.57
CA ASP A 68 17.82 -8.25 -7.18
C ASP A 68 18.64 -8.99 -6.12
N LYS A 69 18.85 -8.37 -4.95
CA LYS A 69 19.50 -9.01 -3.80
C LYS A 69 18.72 -10.20 -3.26
N LEU A 70 17.41 -10.09 -3.09
CA LEU A 70 16.59 -11.24 -2.66
C LEU A 70 16.72 -12.41 -3.63
N ARG A 71 16.72 -12.13 -4.93
CA ARG A 71 16.89 -13.16 -5.97
C ARG A 71 18.28 -13.78 -5.88
N GLU A 72 19.32 -12.98 -5.68
CA GLU A 72 20.68 -13.46 -5.51
C GLU A 72 20.82 -14.38 -4.29
N VAL A 73 20.28 -13.98 -3.13
CA VAL A 73 20.25 -14.83 -1.92
C VAL A 73 19.53 -16.14 -2.21
N ALA A 74 18.36 -16.07 -2.85
CA ALA A 74 17.60 -17.27 -3.19
C ALA A 74 18.38 -18.24 -4.09
N ARG A 75 19.03 -17.72 -5.15
CA ARG A 75 19.83 -18.54 -6.07
C ARG A 75 21.08 -19.12 -5.43
N LYS A 76 21.76 -18.36 -4.56
CA LYS A 76 22.91 -18.87 -3.79
C LYS A 76 22.49 -20.00 -2.86
N ALA A 77 21.36 -19.85 -2.16
CA ALA A 77 20.81 -20.88 -1.29
C ALA A 77 20.38 -22.14 -2.07
N GLU A 78 19.73 -21.98 -3.24
CA GLU A 78 19.43 -23.10 -4.14
C GLU A 78 20.68 -23.86 -4.56
N ALA A 79 21.75 -23.15 -4.96
CA ALA A 79 23.00 -23.77 -5.37
C ALA A 79 23.71 -24.50 -4.21
N ALA A 80 23.54 -24.01 -2.98
CA ALA A 80 24.06 -24.65 -1.77
C ALA A 80 23.19 -25.81 -1.26
N GLY A 81 22.00 -26.03 -1.84
CA GLY A 81 21.04 -27.02 -1.36
C GLY A 81 20.26 -26.59 -0.10
N ASP A 82 20.40 -25.35 0.34
CA ASP A 82 19.64 -24.78 1.45
C ASP A 82 18.25 -24.33 0.98
N LEU A 83 17.33 -25.30 0.93
CA LEU A 83 15.97 -25.09 0.43
C LEU A 83 15.16 -24.12 1.32
N ASP A 84 15.48 -24.04 2.61
CA ASP A 84 14.73 -23.20 3.55
C ASP A 84 15.05 -21.72 3.35
N THR A 85 16.33 -21.37 3.27
CA THR A 85 16.75 -20.00 2.94
C THR A 85 16.26 -19.59 1.55
N ALA A 86 16.36 -20.49 0.56
CA ALA A 86 15.86 -20.23 -0.78
C ALA A 86 14.36 -19.92 -0.77
N LEU A 87 13.57 -20.72 -0.06
CA LEU A 87 12.13 -20.56 0.04
C LEU A 87 11.77 -19.23 0.72
N ILE A 88 12.44 -18.89 1.83
CA ILE A 88 12.21 -17.62 2.55
C ILE A 88 12.51 -16.43 1.63
N ALA A 89 13.61 -16.45 0.88
CA ALA A 89 13.98 -15.37 -0.02
C ALA A 89 12.97 -15.19 -1.17
N TRP A 90 12.50 -16.28 -1.79
CA TRP A 90 11.44 -16.19 -2.81
C TRP A 90 10.10 -15.72 -2.23
N GLN A 91 9.73 -16.18 -1.04
CA GLN A 91 8.54 -15.70 -0.34
C GLN A 91 8.63 -14.20 -0.03
N ALA A 92 9.81 -13.68 0.30
CA ALA A 92 10.03 -12.25 0.50
C ALA A 92 9.83 -11.45 -0.79
N ILE A 93 10.27 -11.96 -1.95
CA ILE A 93 10.00 -11.35 -3.27
C ILE A 93 8.49 -11.31 -3.53
N ARG A 94 7.78 -12.42 -3.32
CA ARG A 94 6.33 -12.50 -3.48
C ARG A 94 5.61 -11.51 -2.56
N ALA A 95 6.00 -11.45 -1.29
CA ALA A 95 5.42 -10.55 -0.30
C ALA A 95 5.66 -9.08 -0.66
N ALA A 96 6.86 -8.71 -1.11
CA ALA A 96 7.14 -7.36 -1.59
C ALA A 96 6.33 -7.01 -2.84
N GLY A 97 6.16 -7.96 -3.78
CA GLY A 97 5.32 -7.79 -4.97
C GLY A 97 3.86 -7.54 -4.64
N ARG A 98 3.30 -8.30 -3.68
CA ARG A 98 1.93 -8.12 -3.20
C ARG A 98 1.75 -6.81 -2.44
N ALA A 99 2.74 -6.41 -1.64
CA ALA A 99 2.69 -5.17 -0.84
C ALA A 99 2.78 -3.89 -1.68
N THR A 100 3.39 -3.94 -2.86
CA THR A 100 3.55 -2.79 -3.76
C THR A 100 2.49 -2.76 -4.86
N ARG A 101 1.50 -3.65 -4.78
CA ARG A 101 0.38 -3.69 -5.71
C ARG A 101 -0.53 -2.49 -5.54
N GLY A 102 -0.74 -1.77 -6.63
CA GLY A 102 -1.80 -0.77 -6.74
C GLY A 102 -2.64 -1.02 -8.00
N PRO A 103 -3.18 0.04 -8.62
CA PRO A 103 -3.79 -0.03 -9.95
C PRO A 103 -2.82 -0.50 -11.04
N TRP A 104 -1.52 -0.36 -10.80
CA TRP A 104 -0.43 -0.82 -11.67
C TRP A 104 0.50 -1.74 -10.89
N VAL A 105 1.04 -2.78 -11.55
CA VAL A 105 1.95 -3.75 -10.93
C VAL A 105 3.35 -3.60 -11.55
N PRO A 106 4.24 -2.76 -10.99
CA PRO A 106 5.52 -2.42 -11.60
C PRO A 106 6.52 -3.59 -11.72
N TRP A 107 6.31 -4.71 -11.01
CA TRP A 107 7.26 -5.83 -10.94
C TRP A 107 6.60 -7.21 -11.06
N GLU A 108 5.51 -7.31 -11.83
CA GLU A 108 4.71 -8.54 -11.92
C GLU A 108 5.55 -9.76 -12.38
N SER A 109 6.50 -9.56 -13.29
CA SER A 109 7.38 -10.63 -13.76
C SER A 109 8.20 -11.27 -12.62
N ARG A 110 8.67 -10.48 -11.65
CA ARG A 110 9.43 -10.96 -10.49
C ARG A 110 8.55 -11.73 -9.52
N ALA A 111 7.30 -11.28 -9.32
CA ALA A 111 6.33 -12.00 -8.51
C ALA A 111 5.98 -13.37 -9.13
N ARG A 112 5.74 -13.42 -10.45
CA ARG A 112 5.49 -14.67 -11.18
C ARG A 112 6.68 -15.62 -11.13
N GLU A 113 7.90 -15.11 -11.26
CA GLU A 113 9.11 -15.92 -11.08
C GLU A 113 9.17 -16.52 -9.68
N ALA A 114 8.94 -15.70 -8.63
CA ALA A 114 8.93 -16.18 -7.25
C ALA A 114 7.87 -17.26 -7.01
N ASP A 115 6.64 -17.07 -7.51
CA ASP A 115 5.58 -18.08 -7.39
C ASP A 115 5.99 -19.41 -8.07
N ALA A 116 6.64 -19.34 -9.23
CA ALA A 116 7.12 -20.52 -9.93
C ALA A 116 8.22 -21.26 -9.15
N GLN A 117 9.18 -20.54 -8.55
CA GLN A 117 10.25 -21.14 -7.76
C GLN A 117 9.75 -21.69 -6.42
N ILE A 118 8.84 -20.98 -5.74
CA ILE A 118 8.18 -21.46 -4.52
C ILE A 118 7.49 -22.81 -4.77
N ALA A 119 6.74 -22.94 -5.87
CA ALA A 119 6.08 -24.21 -6.20
C ALA A 119 7.07 -25.37 -6.39
N ILE A 120 8.20 -25.11 -7.05
CA ILE A 120 9.29 -26.09 -7.24
C ILE A 120 9.90 -26.48 -5.88
N LEU A 121 10.26 -25.50 -5.06
CA LEU A 121 10.90 -25.72 -3.76
C LEU A 121 9.98 -26.44 -2.76
N LEU A 122 8.69 -26.09 -2.72
CA LEU A 122 7.71 -26.80 -1.90
C LEU A 122 7.57 -28.27 -2.32
N THR A 123 7.59 -28.54 -3.62
CA THR A 123 7.56 -29.91 -4.15
C THR A 123 8.85 -30.66 -3.80
N ALA A 124 10.01 -30.00 -3.87
CA ALA A 124 11.31 -30.59 -3.52
C ALA A 124 11.42 -30.91 -2.02
N LYS A 125 10.89 -30.04 -1.15
CA LYS A 125 10.81 -30.26 0.29
C LYS A 125 9.86 -31.40 0.65
N GLY A 126 8.80 -31.58 -0.15
CA GLY A 126 7.79 -32.61 0.02
C GLY A 126 6.86 -32.33 1.21
N THR A 127 5.57 -32.64 1.05
CA THR A 127 4.62 -32.65 2.17
C THR A 127 4.49 -34.08 2.69
N PRO A 128 4.86 -34.38 3.94
CA PRO A 128 4.74 -35.73 4.49
C PRO A 128 3.29 -36.25 4.37
N GLY A 129 3.09 -37.35 3.65
CA GLY A 129 1.84 -38.11 3.60
C GLY A 129 0.81 -37.73 2.52
N ILE A 130 0.89 -36.56 1.89
CA ILE A 130 -0.17 -36.09 0.95
C ILE A 130 0.21 -36.25 -0.53
N ASP A 131 1.47 -36.03 -0.89
CA ASP A 131 1.90 -35.94 -2.30
C ASP A 131 2.81 -37.09 -2.74
N ARG A 132 2.95 -38.14 -1.92
CA ARG A 132 3.94 -39.21 -2.12
C ARG A 132 3.76 -39.97 -3.45
N ASP A 133 2.50 -40.11 -3.89
CA ASP A 133 2.12 -40.91 -5.06
C ASP A 133 1.75 -40.06 -6.28
N LYS A 134 1.78 -38.73 -6.17
CA LYS A 134 1.43 -37.83 -7.28
C LYS A 134 2.65 -37.57 -8.18
N PRO A 135 2.47 -37.48 -9.51
CA PRO A 135 3.51 -37.00 -10.40
C PRO A 135 3.96 -35.59 -9.99
N ARG A 136 5.27 -35.35 -9.85
CA ARG A 136 5.84 -34.06 -9.40
C ARG A 136 5.29 -32.86 -10.18
N GLU A 137 5.12 -32.99 -11.49
CA GLU A 137 4.58 -31.93 -12.34
C GLU A 137 3.16 -31.50 -11.93
N ARG A 138 2.32 -32.45 -11.52
CA ARG A 138 0.97 -32.17 -11.04
C ARG A 138 0.99 -31.40 -9.72
N VAL A 139 1.88 -31.77 -8.81
CA VAL A 139 2.05 -31.09 -7.50
C VAL A 139 2.51 -29.64 -7.70
N ILE A 140 3.45 -29.40 -8.62
CA ILE A 140 3.91 -28.05 -8.98
C ILE A 140 2.74 -27.23 -9.54
N GLN A 141 1.93 -27.80 -10.43
CA GLN A 141 0.76 -27.10 -10.98
C GLN A 141 -0.29 -26.78 -9.91
N GLU A 142 -0.55 -27.71 -8.99
CA GLU A 142 -1.45 -27.50 -7.84
C GLU A 142 -0.94 -26.35 -6.95
N HIS A 143 0.35 -26.34 -6.58
CA HIS A 143 0.95 -25.23 -5.83
C HIS A 143 0.92 -23.90 -6.58
N ARG A 144 1.19 -23.90 -7.88
CA ARG A 144 1.06 -22.68 -8.71
C ARG A 144 -0.36 -22.16 -8.71
N ALA A 145 -1.36 -23.03 -8.84
CA ALA A 145 -2.77 -22.65 -8.81
C ALA A 145 -3.16 -22.03 -7.46
N LEU A 146 -2.64 -22.57 -6.34
CA LEU A 146 -2.84 -21.99 -5.01
C LEU A 146 -2.16 -20.63 -4.87
N LEU A 147 -0.92 -20.48 -5.35
CA LEU A 147 -0.19 -19.21 -5.26
C LEU A 147 -0.79 -18.12 -6.17
N ALA A 148 -1.36 -18.53 -7.30
CA ALA A 148 -2.05 -17.65 -8.25
C ALA A 148 -3.39 -17.13 -7.71
N ARG A 149 -3.97 -17.76 -6.67
CA ARG A 149 -5.15 -17.20 -6.01
C ARG A 149 -4.79 -15.86 -5.38
N ASP A 150 -5.56 -14.86 -5.77
CA ASP A 150 -5.40 -13.50 -5.33
C ASP A 150 -6.51 -13.17 -4.34
N ASP A 151 -6.26 -13.47 -3.07
CA ASP A 151 -7.20 -13.20 -1.98
C ASP A 151 -7.13 -11.73 -1.51
N GLY A 152 -6.48 -10.85 -2.28
CA GLY A 152 -6.40 -9.43 -1.96
C GLY A 152 -7.74 -8.69 -2.13
N PRO A 153 -7.89 -7.52 -1.49
CA PRO A 153 -9.07 -6.67 -1.67
C PRO A 153 -9.28 -6.37 -3.15
N ARG A 154 -10.53 -6.49 -3.62
CA ARG A 154 -10.85 -6.21 -5.04
C ARG A 154 -10.46 -4.76 -5.37
N PRO A 155 -9.79 -4.48 -6.51
CA PRO A 155 -9.37 -3.12 -6.87
C PRO A 155 -10.51 -2.10 -6.86
N ALA A 156 -11.72 -2.53 -7.24
CA ALA A 156 -12.92 -1.70 -7.18
C ALA A 156 -13.32 -1.32 -5.75
N ALA A 157 -13.17 -2.23 -4.78
CA ALA A 157 -13.42 -1.95 -3.37
C ALA A 157 -12.41 -0.94 -2.82
N VAL A 158 -11.13 -1.10 -3.17
CA VAL A 158 -10.06 -0.14 -2.82
C VAL A 158 -10.33 1.24 -3.44
N ALA A 159 -10.74 1.31 -4.70
CA ALA A 159 -11.10 2.57 -5.36
C ALA A 159 -12.31 3.24 -4.68
N ALA A 160 -13.37 2.48 -4.39
CA ALA A 160 -14.54 2.99 -3.68
C ALA A 160 -14.19 3.55 -2.29
N PHE A 161 -13.27 2.88 -1.58
CA PHE A 161 -12.75 3.34 -0.29
C PHE A 161 -12.07 4.72 -0.41
N TYR A 162 -11.14 4.90 -1.36
CA TYR A 162 -10.47 6.20 -1.55
C TYR A 162 -11.42 7.30 -2.02
N VAL A 163 -12.37 6.99 -2.90
CA VAL A 163 -13.38 7.95 -3.35
C VAL A 163 -14.29 8.37 -2.19
N GLY A 164 -14.76 7.41 -1.38
CA GLY A 164 -15.56 7.70 -0.18
C GLY A 164 -14.80 8.58 0.81
N LEU A 165 -13.53 8.26 1.08
CA LEU A 165 -12.66 9.06 1.95
C LEU A 165 -12.49 10.49 1.42
N ALA A 166 -12.26 10.66 0.11
CA ALA A 166 -12.12 11.97 -0.51
C ALA A 166 -13.41 12.79 -0.37
N ILE A 167 -14.57 12.20 -0.65
CA ILE A 167 -15.88 12.84 -0.52
C ILE A 167 -16.13 13.25 0.94
N ALA A 168 -15.83 12.37 1.90
CA ALA A 168 -15.95 12.67 3.32
C ALA A 168 -15.07 13.86 3.73
N ALA A 169 -13.79 13.86 3.34
CA ALA A 169 -12.87 14.96 3.64
C ALA A 169 -13.33 16.30 3.01
N LEU A 170 -13.79 16.27 1.76
CA LEU A 170 -14.37 17.44 1.06
C LEU A 170 -15.62 17.96 1.78
N GLY A 171 -16.50 17.06 2.22
CA GLY A 171 -17.71 17.40 2.98
C GLY A 171 -17.37 18.05 4.32
N SER A 172 -16.49 17.42 5.11
CA SER A 172 -16.02 17.96 6.39
C SER A 172 -15.37 19.33 6.25
N PHE A 173 -14.55 19.54 5.22
CA PHE A 173 -13.94 20.83 4.95
C PHE A 173 -14.97 21.93 4.64
N ARG A 174 -15.99 21.60 3.84
CA ARG A 174 -17.09 22.54 3.55
C ARG A 174 -17.93 22.86 4.77
N LEU A 175 -18.16 21.88 5.64
CA LEU A 175 -18.87 22.07 6.89
C LEU A 175 -18.11 23.02 7.81
N LEU A 176 -16.81 22.79 8.02
CA LEU A 176 -15.95 23.67 8.83
C LEU A 176 -15.94 25.10 8.31
N ALA A 177 -15.79 25.29 6.99
CA ALA A 177 -15.84 26.62 6.38
C ALA A 177 -17.20 27.32 6.56
N ALA A 178 -18.31 26.57 6.56
CA ALA A 178 -19.64 27.13 6.82
C ALA A 178 -19.81 27.52 8.30
N VAL A 179 -19.29 26.71 9.22
CA VAL A 179 -19.30 27.01 10.67
C VAL A 179 -18.45 28.24 10.97
N ASP A 180 -17.23 28.35 10.42
CA ASP A 180 -16.37 29.51 10.59
C ASP A 180 -17.03 30.80 10.08
N ALA A 181 -17.74 30.73 8.93
CA ALA A 181 -18.46 31.87 8.39
C ALA A 181 -19.63 32.33 9.27
N LEU A 182 -20.31 31.39 9.95
CA LEU A 182 -21.36 31.68 10.92
C LEU A 182 -20.77 32.33 12.18
N LEU A 183 -19.70 31.75 12.75
CA LEU A 183 -19.06 32.26 13.96
C LEU A 183 -18.39 33.62 13.78
N ALA A 184 -17.71 33.84 12.65
CA ALA A 184 -17.08 35.12 12.34
C ALA A 184 -18.10 36.26 12.20
N ARG A 185 -19.34 35.96 11.77
CA ARG A 185 -20.43 36.94 11.70
C ARG A 185 -21.07 37.23 13.05
N ASP A 186 -21.19 36.23 13.92
CA ASP A 186 -21.72 36.44 15.28
C ASP A 186 -20.76 37.31 16.12
N LEU A 187 -19.44 37.14 15.96
CA LEU A 187 -18.43 37.98 16.61
C LEU A 187 -18.44 39.44 16.10
N VAL A 188 -18.76 39.67 14.83
CA VAL A 188 -18.76 41.02 14.22
C VAL A 188 -20.11 41.74 14.41
N SER A 189 -21.23 41.01 14.48
CA SER A 189 -22.55 41.64 14.39
C SER A 189 -23.10 42.17 15.72
N GLY A 190 -22.75 41.59 16.89
CA GLY A 190 -23.14 42.09 18.21
C GLY A 190 -24.65 42.36 18.44
N SER A 191 -25.52 41.99 17.50
CA SER A 191 -26.88 42.50 17.37
C SER A 191 -27.87 41.34 17.48
N PRO A 192 -28.71 41.28 18.54
CA PRO A 192 -29.57 40.14 18.82
C PRO A 192 -30.80 39.96 17.88
N LEU A 193 -30.97 40.77 16.83
CA LEU A 193 -32.27 40.93 16.15
C LEU A 193 -32.32 40.60 14.64
N ARG A 194 -31.49 39.71 14.11
CA ARG A 194 -31.61 39.26 12.70
C ARG A 194 -31.65 37.74 12.54
N GLY A 195 -32.76 37.15 12.99
CA GLY A 195 -33.02 35.71 12.91
C GLY A 195 -33.58 35.21 11.56
N MET A 196 -34.11 36.10 10.70
CA MET A 196 -34.88 35.68 9.50
C MET A 196 -34.03 35.37 8.25
N ASP A 197 -32.85 35.95 8.06
CA ASP A 197 -32.06 35.74 6.83
C ASP A 197 -31.09 34.52 6.89
N ARG A 198 -31.22 33.66 7.91
CA ARG A 198 -30.29 32.54 8.19
C ARG A 198 -30.59 31.25 7.41
N GLU A 199 -31.71 31.18 6.72
CA GLU A 199 -32.18 29.97 6.04
C GLU A 199 -31.23 29.44 4.93
N PRO A 200 -30.68 30.26 4.02
CA PRO A 200 -29.83 29.75 2.93
C PRO A 200 -28.48 29.20 3.43
N GLU A 201 -27.93 29.75 4.51
CA GLU A 201 -26.65 29.29 5.06
C GLU A 201 -26.82 28.01 5.87
N ARG A 202 -27.91 27.90 6.63
CA ARG A 202 -28.30 26.66 7.30
C ARG A 202 -28.53 25.53 6.29
N ARG A 203 -29.19 25.81 5.15
CA ARG A 203 -29.34 24.83 4.04
C ARG A 203 -27.99 24.38 3.47
N ARG A 204 -27.01 25.27 3.32
CA ARG A 204 -25.65 24.92 2.86
C ARG A 204 -24.90 24.04 3.87
N ALA A 205 -25.02 24.33 5.17
CA ALA A 205 -24.42 23.51 6.22
C ALA A 205 -25.02 22.10 6.25
N TRP A 206 -26.34 21.97 6.17
CA TRP A 206 -27.02 20.67 6.10
C TRP A 206 -26.66 19.88 4.84
N ALA A 207 -26.55 20.53 3.67
CA ALA A 207 -26.09 19.89 2.45
C ALA A 207 -24.65 19.37 2.57
N ALA A 208 -23.74 20.15 3.18
CA ALA A 208 -22.37 19.73 3.43
C ALA A 208 -22.29 18.54 4.40
N LEU A 209 -23.10 18.55 5.47
CA LEU A 209 -23.21 17.43 6.40
C LEU A 209 -23.74 16.17 5.70
N GLY A 210 -24.77 16.30 4.86
CA GLY A 210 -25.31 15.18 4.08
C GLY A 210 -24.26 14.54 3.17
N VAL A 211 -23.47 15.37 2.46
CA VAL A 211 -22.36 14.88 1.62
C VAL A 211 -21.29 14.16 2.46
N ALA A 212 -20.95 14.69 3.65
CA ALA A 212 -19.98 14.06 4.54
C ALA A 212 -20.47 12.69 5.06
N VAL A 213 -21.74 12.60 5.48
CA VAL A 213 -22.35 11.34 5.97
C VAL A 213 -22.43 10.29 4.87
N VAL A 214 -22.84 10.68 3.65
CA VAL A 214 -22.89 9.76 2.51
C VAL A 214 -21.48 9.29 2.13
N GLY A 215 -20.50 10.19 2.09
CA GLY A 215 -19.10 9.82 1.84
C GLY A 215 -18.56 8.84 2.88
N PHE A 216 -18.86 9.07 4.15
CA PHE A 216 -18.49 8.18 5.26
C PHE A 216 -19.19 6.81 5.18
N ALA A 217 -20.47 6.77 4.83
CA ALA A 217 -21.21 5.52 4.65
C ALA A 217 -20.63 4.68 3.49
N VAL A 218 -20.32 5.32 2.35
CA VAL A 218 -19.63 4.65 1.22
C VAL A 218 -18.26 4.12 1.65
N PHE A 219 -17.50 4.89 2.42
CA PHE A 219 -16.22 4.47 2.97
C PHE A 219 -16.35 3.23 3.86
N VAL A 220 -17.31 3.20 4.79
CA VAL A 220 -17.53 2.05 5.71
C VAL A 220 -17.99 0.80 4.95
N ILE A 221 -18.87 0.96 3.96
CA ILE A 221 -19.34 -0.17 3.12
C ILE A 221 -18.21 -0.70 2.23
N ALA A 222 -17.35 0.17 1.70
CA ALA A 222 -16.17 -0.26 0.95
C ALA A 222 -15.17 -0.97 1.86
N LEU A 223 -14.97 -0.49 3.09
CA LEU A 223 -14.08 -1.08 4.08
C LEU A 223 -14.55 -2.47 4.53
N SER A 224 -15.86 -2.72 4.65
CA SER A 224 -16.38 -4.05 5.03
C SER A 224 -16.33 -5.09 3.91
N ARG A 225 -15.97 -4.68 2.69
CA ARG A 225 -15.85 -5.53 1.50
C ARG A 225 -14.44 -5.59 0.92
N ALA A 226 -13.51 -4.83 1.51
CA ALA A 226 -12.08 -4.86 1.21
C ALA A 226 -11.40 -5.91 2.09
#